data_AF-A0A1B8Z9G4-F1
#
_entry.id   AF-A0A1B8Z9G4-F1
#
_cell.length_a   1.000
_cell.length_b   1.000
_cell.length_c   1.000
_cell.angle_alpha   90.00
_cell.angle_beta   90.00
_cell.angle_gamma   90.00
#
_symmetry.space_group_name_H-M   'P 1'
#
loop_
_entity.id
_entity.type
_entity.pdbx_description
1 polymer ?
#
loop_
_entity_poly.entity_id
_entity_poly.type
_entity_poly.pdbx_seq_one_letter_code
_entity_poly.pdbx_strand_id
1 'polypeptide(L)'
;MKKISVFALAICSALAFGQKVSDYKYILIPEKFETFKNNSYGLGEYLEKALKSKSYVVLPKSIDQWPSEAKDNSCNVLNANILNDKSLFTNKVILQFKDCKNKVVLESKGRSDIKEFEEGFPDALKQALMIVGASNPVAMLPAVQTQVSSVATNNTQVSTPETTTTSSVVPTAGNYTNGKIVVQKIQIDDSQFILAQAGSSVPFAVFKATSRKDVFMVKLADGNMTTGYFENGNIVIDIPQADGKFTKDVFIGK
;
A
#
# COMPACT_ATOMS: atom_id res chain seq x y z
N MET A 1 -11.73 17.40 -50.29
CA MET A 1 -11.40 17.25 -48.85
C MET A 1 -12.68 17.40 -48.02
N LYS A 2 -13.04 16.44 -47.16
CA LYS A 2 -14.11 16.50 -46.11
C LYS A 2 -14.30 15.12 -45.44
N LYS A 3 -13.32 14.65 -44.64
CA LYS A 3 -13.39 13.38 -43.86
C LYS A 3 -12.65 13.48 -42.51
N ILE A 4 -12.79 14.60 -41.80
CA ILE A 4 -12.22 14.82 -40.45
C ILE A 4 -13.31 15.45 -39.57
N SER A 5 -14.27 14.64 -39.09
CA SER A 5 -15.38 15.12 -38.24
C SER A 5 -16.08 14.02 -37.42
N VAL A 6 -15.45 12.85 -37.23
CA VAL A 6 -16.06 11.69 -36.52
C VAL A 6 -15.24 11.23 -35.31
N PHE A 7 -13.94 11.59 -35.24
CA PHE A 7 -13.04 11.15 -34.16
C PHE A 7 -13.15 11.98 -32.86
N ALA A 8 -14.14 12.88 -32.74
CA ALA A 8 -14.27 13.82 -31.63
C ALA A 8 -15.14 13.33 -30.46
N LEU A 9 -15.70 12.11 -30.53
CA LEU A 9 -16.75 11.63 -29.60
C LEU A 9 -16.41 10.27 -28.94
N ALA A 10 -15.14 10.05 -28.59
CA ALA A 10 -14.65 8.75 -28.09
C ALA A 10 -13.76 8.84 -26.83
N ILE A 11 -13.88 9.92 -26.03
CA ILE A 11 -12.98 10.21 -24.89
C ILE A 11 -13.69 10.30 -23.52
N CYS A 12 -15.02 10.45 -23.48
CA CYS A 12 -15.74 10.88 -22.27
C CYS A 12 -16.22 9.78 -21.30
N SER A 13 -15.77 8.53 -21.41
CA SER A 13 -16.26 7.40 -20.57
C SER A 13 -15.18 6.69 -19.74
N ALA A 14 -13.98 7.26 -19.62
CA ALA A 14 -13.01 6.85 -18.60
C ALA A 14 -13.34 7.45 -17.22
N LEU A 15 -14.56 7.20 -16.70
CA LEU A 15 -14.91 7.51 -15.32
C LEU A 15 -14.16 6.58 -14.39
N ALA A 16 -12.93 6.96 -14.04
CA ALA A 16 -12.17 6.31 -12.98
C ALA A 16 -12.98 6.40 -11.68
N PHE A 17 -13.46 5.26 -11.18
CA PHE A 17 -14.09 5.12 -9.87
C PHE A 17 -13.02 5.29 -8.77
N GLY A 18 -12.54 6.52 -8.61
CA GLY A 18 -11.64 6.89 -7.53
C GLY A 18 -12.35 6.73 -6.19
N GLN A 19 -11.73 5.98 -5.29
CA GLN A 19 -12.12 5.84 -3.89
C GLN A 19 -12.51 7.20 -3.30
N LYS A 20 -13.59 7.28 -2.53
CA LYS A 20 -13.99 8.46 -1.76
C LYS A 20 -13.59 8.26 -0.30
N VAL A 21 -13.30 9.34 0.42
CA VAL A 21 -13.03 9.25 1.87
C VAL A 21 -14.25 8.72 2.63
N SER A 22 -15.46 9.07 2.18
CA SER A 22 -16.73 8.55 2.71
C SER A 22 -16.88 7.03 2.61
N ASP A 23 -16.17 6.34 1.71
CA ASP A 23 -16.26 4.89 1.57
C ASP A 23 -15.59 4.15 2.76
N TYR A 24 -14.84 4.87 3.60
CA TYR A 24 -14.03 4.30 4.68
C TYR A 24 -14.68 4.51 6.07
N LYS A 25 -14.62 3.45 6.89
CA LYS A 25 -15.06 3.44 8.30
C LYS A 25 -13.99 3.97 9.25
N TYR A 26 -12.71 3.70 8.95
CA TYR A 26 -11.59 3.88 9.86
C TYR A 26 -10.57 4.92 9.37
N ILE A 27 -10.07 5.74 10.29
CA ILE A 27 -9.03 6.74 10.01
C ILE A 27 -7.96 6.71 11.10
N LEU A 28 -6.69 6.65 10.71
CA LEU A 28 -5.54 6.90 11.59
C LEU A 28 -5.10 8.36 11.46
N ILE A 29 -4.82 9.01 12.61
CA ILE A 29 -4.23 10.35 12.68
C ILE A 29 -2.84 10.21 13.34
N PRO A 30 -1.77 10.80 12.78
CA PRO A 30 -0.45 10.78 13.40
C PRO A 30 -0.37 11.74 14.59
N GLU A 31 0.40 11.37 15.62
CA GLU A 31 0.67 12.21 16.80
C GLU A 31 1.35 13.56 16.45
N LYS A 32 2.08 13.59 15.33
CA LYS A 32 2.87 14.73 14.86
C LYS A 32 2.73 14.87 13.35
N PHE A 33 2.56 16.10 12.89
CA PHE A 33 2.50 16.43 11.48
C PHE A 33 3.86 16.96 11.02
N GLU A 34 4.47 16.36 10.00
CA GLU A 34 5.88 16.58 9.61
C GLU A 34 6.25 18.05 9.35
N THR A 35 5.28 18.83 8.88
CA THR A 35 5.46 20.27 8.59
C THR A 35 5.30 21.18 9.81
N PHE A 36 4.69 20.68 10.89
CA PHE A 36 4.42 21.38 12.15
C PHE A 36 5.44 20.92 13.22
N LYS A 37 6.70 21.35 13.06
CA LYS A 37 7.88 20.81 13.76
C LYS A 37 7.70 20.57 15.28
N ASN A 38 7.24 21.61 15.99
CA ASN A 38 7.28 21.65 17.47
C ASN A 38 5.91 21.87 18.12
N ASN A 39 4.93 22.43 17.41
CA ASN A 39 3.58 22.69 17.90
C ASN A 39 2.57 22.29 16.82
N SER A 40 1.62 21.42 17.16
CA SER A 40 0.52 21.00 16.27
C SER A 40 -0.73 21.88 16.39
N TYR A 41 -0.72 22.95 17.20
CA TYR A 41 -1.81 23.94 17.34
C TYR A 41 -3.21 23.31 17.55
N GLY A 42 -3.30 22.25 18.35
CA GLY A 42 -4.55 21.50 18.59
C GLY A 42 -5.13 20.75 17.38
N LEU A 43 -4.46 20.78 16.22
CA LEU A 43 -4.99 20.26 14.94
C LEU A 43 -5.35 18.76 14.98
N GLY A 44 -4.62 17.95 15.75
CA GLY A 44 -4.90 16.52 15.91
C GLY A 44 -6.24 16.26 16.61
N GLU A 45 -6.44 16.87 17.78
CA GLU A 45 -7.68 16.80 18.55
C GLU A 45 -8.87 17.41 17.79
N TYR A 46 -8.64 18.52 17.09
CA TYR A 46 -9.65 19.15 16.24
C TYR A 46 -10.08 18.22 15.10
N LEU A 47 -9.11 17.63 14.38
CA LEU A 47 -9.37 16.68 13.30
C LEU A 47 -10.10 15.44 13.83
N GLU A 48 -9.66 14.88 14.96
CA GLU A 48 -10.30 13.72 15.59
C GLU A 48 -11.77 14.01 15.92
N LYS A 49 -12.05 15.15 16.58
CA LYS A 49 -13.41 15.57 16.93
C LYS A 49 -14.29 15.80 15.70
N ALA A 50 -13.73 16.40 14.64
CA ALA A 50 -14.45 16.68 13.41
C ALA A 50 -14.67 15.45 12.50
N LEU A 51 -13.83 14.41 12.63
CA LEU A 51 -14.03 13.12 11.97
C LEU A 51 -15.04 12.25 12.74
N LYS A 52 -14.98 12.25 14.08
CA LYS A 52 -15.98 11.57 14.93
C LYS A 52 -17.39 12.15 14.73
N SER A 53 -17.54 13.47 14.58
CA SER A 53 -18.85 14.09 14.25
C SER A 53 -19.32 13.85 12.82
N LYS A 54 -18.43 13.37 11.93
CA LYS A 54 -18.73 12.88 10.58
C LYS A 54 -18.85 11.34 10.52
N SER A 55 -19.06 10.68 11.67
CA SER A 55 -19.24 9.22 11.82
C SER A 55 -18.04 8.33 11.48
N TYR A 56 -16.83 8.87 11.37
CA TYR A 56 -15.61 8.06 11.21
C TYR A 56 -15.10 7.54 12.56
N VAL A 57 -14.60 6.31 12.58
CA VAL A 57 -13.90 5.75 13.74
C VAL A 57 -12.41 6.10 13.63
N VAL A 58 -11.96 7.03 14.48
CA VAL A 58 -10.54 7.34 14.61
C VAL A 58 -9.84 6.27 15.43
N LEU A 59 -8.78 5.67 14.88
CA LEU A 59 -8.01 4.60 15.48
C LEU A 59 -6.79 5.12 16.25
N PRO A 60 -6.39 4.48 17.36
CA PRO A 60 -5.15 4.78 18.06
C PRO A 60 -3.93 4.38 17.23
N LYS A 61 -2.75 4.88 17.56
CA LYS A 61 -1.49 4.51 16.88
C LYS A 61 -1.11 3.03 17.05
N SER A 62 -1.43 2.43 18.20
CA SER A 62 -1.10 1.03 18.50
C SER A 62 -2.05 0.09 17.75
N ILE A 63 -1.53 -0.62 16.74
CA ILE A 63 -2.31 -1.55 15.91
C ILE A 63 -2.96 -2.65 16.78
N ASP A 64 -2.34 -3.04 17.88
CA ASP A 64 -2.87 -4.02 18.84
C ASP A 64 -4.23 -3.62 19.43
N GLN A 65 -4.53 -2.33 19.48
CA GLN A 65 -5.79 -1.77 19.98
C GLN A 65 -6.86 -1.59 18.88
N TRP A 66 -6.55 -1.89 17.62
CA TRP A 66 -7.50 -1.79 16.51
C TRP A 66 -8.55 -2.92 16.57
N PRO A 67 -9.78 -2.70 16.05
CA PRO A 67 -10.73 -3.78 15.82
C PRO A 67 -10.19 -4.74 14.74
N SER A 68 -10.59 -6.02 14.79
CA SER A 68 -10.21 -7.04 13.80
C SER A 68 -10.47 -6.59 12.36
N GLU A 69 -11.64 -6.02 12.09
CA GLU A 69 -12.02 -5.44 10.78
C GLU A 69 -10.98 -4.47 10.16
N ALA A 70 -10.16 -3.81 10.99
CA ALA A 70 -9.10 -2.89 10.57
C ALA A 70 -7.68 -3.51 10.63
N LYS A 71 -7.48 -4.54 11.46
CA LYS A 71 -6.23 -5.34 11.51
C LYS A 71 -6.12 -6.27 10.31
N ASP A 72 -7.19 -7.02 10.05
CA ASP A 72 -7.26 -8.08 9.05
C ASP A 72 -7.22 -7.52 7.62
N ASN A 73 -7.59 -6.24 7.45
CA ASN A 73 -7.45 -5.49 6.21
C ASN A 73 -7.10 -4.01 6.50
N SER A 74 -5.81 -3.71 6.59
CA SER A 74 -5.31 -2.34 6.79
C SER A 74 -5.65 -1.37 5.65
N CYS A 75 -6.06 -1.87 4.48
CA CYS A 75 -6.58 -1.04 3.39
C CYS A 75 -8.01 -0.55 3.62
N ASN A 76 -8.69 -0.96 4.71
CA ASN A 76 -9.93 -0.35 5.20
C ASN A 76 -9.68 0.90 6.07
N VAL A 77 -8.42 1.29 6.30
CA VAL A 77 -8.01 2.45 7.10
C VAL A 77 -7.40 3.54 6.21
N LEU A 78 -7.85 4.78 6.35
CA LEU A 78 -7.17 5.95 5.76
C LEU A 78 -6.18 6.55 6.74
N ASN A 79 -5.02 6.95 6.24
CA ASN A 79 -4.07 7.78 6.96
C ASN A 79 -4.39 9.26 6.68
N ALA A 80 -4.91 9.98 7.67
CA ALA A 80 -5.11 11.42 7.59
C ALA A 80 -3.82 12.16 7.94
N ASN A 81 -3.49 13.22 7.20
CA ASN A 81 -2.32 14.06 7.46
C ASN A 81 -2.65 15.53 7.21
N ILE A 82 -1.98 16.43 7.93
CA ILE A 82 -2.14 17.89 7.79
C ILE A 82 -0.78 18.51 7.44
N LEU A 83 -0.73 19.25 6.34
CA LEU A 83 0.47 19.95 5.89
C LEU A 83 0.27 21.47 5.99
N ASN A 84 1.29 22.19 6.44
CA ASN A 84 1.33 23.66 6.47
C ASN A 84 1.60 24.21 5.05
N ASP A 85 0.60 24.86 4.43
CA ASP A 85 0.75 25.53 3.13
C ASP A 85 1.34 26.94 3.33
N LYS A 86 2.67 26.99 3.47
CA LYS A 86 3.43 28.19 3.86
C LYS A 86 2.91 29.47 3.20
N SER A 87 2.55 30.45 4.02
CA SER A 87 2.14 31.78 3.57
C SER A 87 2.62 32.85 4.55
N LEU A 88 2.74 34.09 4.07
CA LEU A 88 3.37 35.19 4.82
C LEU A 88 2.40 35.99 5.70
N PHE A 89 1.10 35.94 5.40
CA PHE A 89 0.10 36.83 6.01
C PHE A 89 -1.19 36.12 6.47
N THR A 90 -1.31 34.82 6.24
CA THR A 90 -2.54 34.03 6.41
C THR A 90 -2.19 32.62 6.84
N ASN A 91 -2.97 32.01 7.72
CA ASN A 91 -2.76 30.62 8.11
C ASN A 91 -3.44 29.68 7.12
N LYS A 92 -2.73 28.66 6.66
CA LYS A 92 -3.26 27.70 5.68
C LYS A 92 -2.84 26.27 5.99
N VAL A 93 -3.72 25.34 5.66
CA VAL A 93 -3.45 23.91 5.76
C VAL A 93 -3.91 23.15 4.51
N ILE A 94 -3.23 22.05 4.26
CA ILE A 94 -3.64 21.01 3.31
C ILE A 94 -3.98 19.77 4.13
N LEU A 95 -5.24 19.35 4.10
CA LEU A 95 -5.71 18.10 4.68
C LEU A 95 -5.63 17.01 3.61
N GLN A 96 -4.82 15.98 3.82
CA GLN A 96 -4.71 14.81 2.94
C GLN A 96 -5.27 13.57 3.64
N PHE A 97 -5.93 12.71 2.86
CA PHE A 97 -6.24 11.33 3.24
C PHE A 97 -5.53 10.39 2.26
N LYS A 98 -4.79 9.40 2.79
CA LYS A 98 -4.04 8.42 2.00
C LYS A 98 -4.49 7.00 2.30
N ASP A 99 -4.54 6.15 1.29
CA ASP A 99 -4.79 4.71 1.47
C ASP A 99 -3.56 3.96 2.00
N CYS A 100 -3.70 2.64 2.21
CA CYS A 100 -2.62 1.73 2.59
C CYS A 100 -1.42 1.71 1.61
N LYS A 101 -1.59 2.21 0.38
CA LYS A 101 -0.54 2.31 -0.65
C LYS A 101 0.09 3.71 -0.70
N ASN A 102 -0.21 4.56 0.28
CA ASN A 102 0.17 5.98 0.36
C ASN A 102 -0.37 6.87 -0.77
N LYS A 103 -1.30 6.37 -1.58
CA LYS A 103 -1.96 7.14 -2.64
C LYS A 103 -2.93 8.13 -1.99
N VAL A 104 -2.85 9.40 -2.38
CA VAL A 104 -3.80 10.42 -1.92
C VAL A 104 -5.19 10.11 -2.49
N VAL A 105 -6.15 9.86 -1.61
CA VAL A 105 -7.57 9.60 -1.90
C VAL A 105 -8.36 10.90 -1.93
N LEU A 106 -7.95 11.88 -1.11
CA LEU A 106 -8.48 13.24 -1.10
C LEU A 106 -7.40 14.21 -0.65
N GLU A 107 -7.29 15.35 -1.33
CA GLU A 107 -6.59 16.54 -0.84
C GLU A 107 -7.61 17.68 -0.74
N SER A 108 -7.57 18.42 0.37
CA SER A 108 -8.36 19.62 0.61
C SER A 108 -7.46 20.75 1.11
N LYS A 109 -7.80 22.00 0.80
CA LYS A 109 -7.06 23.19 1.26
C LYS A 109 -8.00 24.15 1.97
N GLY A 110 -7.51 24.76 3.04
CA GLY A 110 -8.23 25.79 3.79
C GLY A 110 -7.31 26.91 4.25
N ARG A 111 -7.87 28.11 4.45
CA ARG A 111 -7.15 29.35 4.74
C ARG A 111 -7.92 30.19 5.75
N SER A 112 -7.34 30.44 6.92
CA SER A 112 -7.80 31.50 7.80
C SER A 112 -7.00 32.78 7.59
N ASP A 113 -7.70 33.92 7.65
CA ASP A 113 -7.08 35.25 7.68
C ASP A 113 -6.83 35.73 9.13
N ILE A 114 -7.19 34.91 10.14
CA ILE A 114 -6.71 35.02 11.52
C ILE A 114 -5.20 34.72 11.52
N LYS A 115 -4.41 35.58 12.17
CA LYS A 115 -2.93 35.54 12.12
C LYS A 115 -2.35 34.69 13.23
N GLU A 116 -3.02 34.71 14.38
CA GLU A 116 -2.77 33.99 15.60
C GLU A 116 -2.82 32.48 15.29
N PHE A 117 -1.69 31.78 15.43
CA PHE A 117 -1.53 30.42 14.90
C PHE A 117 -2.47 29.41 15.58
N GLU A 118 -2.65 29.57 16.88
CA GLU A 118 -3.48 28.77 17.77
C GLU A 118 -4.99 28.79 17.39
N GLU A 119 -5.45 29.84 16.72
CA GLU A 119 -6.84 29.97 16.24
C GLU A 119 -6.94 29.80 14.72
N GLY A 120 -6.01 30.40 13.98
CA GLY A 120 -6.00 30.42 12.52
C GLY A 120 -5.68 29.08 11.86
N PHE A 121 -4.87 28.21 12.48
CA PHE A 121 -4.67 26.85 11.94
C PHE A 121 -5.92 25.96 12.12
N PRO A 122 -6.58 25.91 13.30
CA PRO A 122 -7.87 25.23 13.44
C PRO A 122 -8.98 25.77 12.51
N ASP A 123 -9.09 27.09 12.30
CA ASP A 123 -10.07 27.65 11.35
C ASP A 123 -9.72 27.35 9.88
N ALA A 124 -8.43 27.33 9.52
CA ALA A 124 -8.01 26.83 8.21
C ALA A 124 -8.37 25.34 8.03
N LEU A 125 -8.20 24.51 9.06
CA LEU A 125 -8.57 23.09 9.04
C LEU A 125 -10.09 22.88 8.93
N LYS A 126 -10.89 23.69 9.62
CA LYS A 126 -12.36 23.73 9.53
C LYS A 126 -12.84 23.93 8.09
N GLN A 127 -12.19 24.81 7.33
CA GLN A 127 -12.49 24.99 5.90
C GLN A 127 -12.09 23.76 5.08
N ALA A 128 -10.89 23.22 5.29
CA ALA A 128 -10.44 22.01 4.59
C ALA A 128 -11.38 20.81 4.83
N LEU A 129 -11.98 20.72 6.02
CA LEU A 129 -12.97 19.70 6.41
C LEU A 129 -14.36 19.87 5.78
N MET A 130 -14.65 20.96 5.06
CA MET A 130 -15.96 21.16 4.42
C MET A 130 -16.23 20.16 3.30
N ILE A 131 -15.21 19.80 2.49
CA ILE A 131 -15.37 18.84 1.39
C ILE A 131 -15.31 17.37 1.84
N VAL A 132 -14.99 17.12 3.11
CA VAL A 132 -14.97 15.77 3.69
C VAL A 132 -16.41 15.37 4.00
N GLY A 133 -16.98 14.47 3.21
CA GLY A 133 -18.31 13.90 3.47
C GLY A 133 -18.36 13.13 4.81
N ALA A 134 -19.57 12.81 5.27
CA ALA A 134 -19.72 11.84 6.36
C ALA A 134 -19.23 10.44 5.92
N SER A 135 -18.85 9.61 6.87
CA SER A 135 -18.61 8.18 6.62
C SER A 135 -19.93 7.52 6.23
N ASN A 136 -19.94 6.88 5.06
CA ASN A 136 -20.99 5.99 4.61
C ASN A 136 -20.30 4.78 3.96
N PRO A 137 -19.74 3.86 4.77
CA PRO A 137 -18.91 2.79 4.25
C PRO A 137 -19.72 1.91 3.29
N VAL A 138 -19.30 1.88 2.03
CA VAL A 138 -19.78 0.88 1.07
C VAL A 138 -19.43 -0.49 1.65
N ALA A 139 -20.32 -1.47 1.50
CA ALA A 139 -20.15 -2.81 2.07
C ALA A 139 -18.72 -3.31 1.83
N MET A 140 -17.98 -3.52 2.93
CA MET A 140 -16.52 -3.70 2.88
C MET A 140 -16.17 -4.76 1.86
N LEU A 141 -15.23 -4.45 0.96
CA LEU A 141 -14.62 -5.49 0.13
C LEU A 141 -14.07 -6.55 1.09
N PRO A 142 -14.60 -7.80 1.06
CA PRO A 142 -14.06 -8.83 1.92
C PRO A 142 -12.58 -9.00 1.57
N ALA A 143 -11.74 -9.25 2.58
CA ALA A 143 -10.44 -9.84 2.32
C ALA A 143 -10.67 -11.05 1.40
N VAL A 144 -9.90 -11.17 0.31
CA VAL A 144 -10.19 -12.10 -0.78
C VAL A 144 -9.95 -13.55 -0.32
N GLN A 145 -10.93 -14.07 0.40
CA GLN A 145 -11.06 -15.46 0.78
C GLN A 145 -11.47 -16.23 -0.47
N THR A 146 -10.49 -16.69 -1.23
CA THR A 146 -10.71 -17.82 -2.15
C THR A 146 -10.99 -19.06 -1.30
N GLN A 147 -12.25 -19.19 -0.85
CA GLN A 147 -12.72 -20.36 -0.11
C GLN A 147 -12.73 -21.57 -1.04
N VAL A 148 -11.65 -22.33 -1.04
CA VAL A 148 -11.60 -23.63 -1.71
C VAL A 148 -12.21 -24.67 -0.77
N SER A 149 -13.45 -25.07 -1.05
CA SER A 149 -14.12 -26.14 -0.29
C SER A 149 -13.31 -27.44 -0.38
N SER A 150 -13.21 -28.15 0.75
CA SER A 150 -12.48 -29.41 0.84
C SER A 150 -13.11 -30.51 -0.01
N VAL A 151 -12.41 -30.95 -1.06
CA VAL A 151 -12.67 -32.24 -1.72
C VAL A 151 -11.49 -33.15 -1.39
N ALA A 152 -11.74 -34.21 -0.62
CA ALA A 152 -10.73 -35.19 -0.28
C ALA A 152 -10.54 -36.19 -1.43
N THR A 153 -9.29 -36.52 -1.77
CA THR A 153 -8.93 -37.71 -2.56
C THR A 153 -7.51 -38.12 -2.14
N ASN A 154 -7.27 -39.43 -2.04
CA ASN A 154 -6.06 -39.99 -1.45
C ASN A 154 -4.86 -40.04 -2.43
N ASN A 155 -3.67 -40.12 -1.85
CA ASN A 155 -2.43 -40.78 -2.31
C ASN A 155 -2.26 -41.09 -3.81
N THR A 156 -1.12 -40.69 -4.40
CA THR A 156 0.06 -41.57 -4.56
C THR A 156 1.27 -40.79 -5.11
N GLN A 157 2.45 -41.39 -5.05
CA GLN A 157 3.80 -40.82 -5.02
C GLN A 157 4.55 -40.96 -6.39
N VAL A 158 5.77 -40.37 -6.43
CA VAL A 158 6.95 -40.62 -7.30
C VAL A 158 7.08 -40.07 -8.76
N SER A 159 8.30 -39.54 -9.00
CA SER A 159 9.16 -39.63 -10.22
C SER A 159 9.19 -38.50 -11.28
N THR A 160 10.37 -37.87 -11.35
CA THR A 160 11.04 -37.17 -12.47
C THR A 160 11.51 -38.15 -13.59
N PRO A 161 12.00 -37.74 -14.80
CA PRO A 161 13.13 -36.82 -15.03
C PRO A 161 12.99 -35.81 -16.21
N GLU A 162 14.14 -35.23 -16.59
CA GLU A 162 14.47 -34.08 -17.47
C GLU A 162 14.06 -34.26 -18.97
N THR A 163 14.08 -33.28 -19.89
CA THR A 163 15.15 -32.29 -20.22
C THR A 163 14.64 -31.06 -21.02
N THR A 164 15.42 -29.96 -20.96
CA THR A 164 15.51 -28.74 -21.81
C THR A 164 15.02 -28.92 -23.27
N THR A 165 14.41 -27.97 -24.00
CA THR A 165 14.53 -26.47 -24.09
C THR A 165 13.19 -25.90 -24.70
N THR A 166 12.86 -24.62 -25.01
CA THR A 166 13.57 -23.38 -25.44
C THR A 166 12.70 -22.11 -25.17
N SER A 167 13.26 -20.92 -25.38
CA SER A 167 12.64 -19.57 -25.28
C SER A 167 11.28 -19.35 -25.95
N SER A 168 10.36 -18.64 -25.26
CA SER A 168 10.06 -17.22 -25.60
C SER A 168 9.27 -16.49 -24.50
N VAL A 169 9.17 -15.16 -24.62
CA VAL A 169 8.81 -14.20 -23.55
C VAL A 169 7.31 -14.07 -23.27
N VAL A 170 6.85 -14.41 -22.05
CA VAL A 170 5.58 -13.92 -21.43
C VAL A 170 5.74 -13.85 -19.90
N PRO A 171 5.31 -12.79 -19.20
CA PRO A 171 5.36 -12.73 -17.74
C PRO A 171 4.18 -13.46 -17.08
N THR A 172 4.31 -14.77 -16.89
CA THR A 172 3.34 -15.60 -16.15
C THR A 172 3.74 -15.73 -14.67
N ALA A 173 2.76 -15.77 -13.76
CA ALA A 173 2.99 -15.97 -12.33
C ALA A 173 3.49 -17.40 -12.05
N GLY A 174 4.82 -17.56 -11.92
CA GLY A 174 5.46 -18.84 -11.65
C GLY A 174 5.47 -19.20 -10.16
N ASN A 175 5.35 -20.50 -9.87
CA ASN A 175 5.73 -21.05 -8.58
C ASN A 175 7.24 -21.24 -8.55
N TYR A 176 7.87 -20.96 -7.42
CA TYR A 176 9.30 -21.18 -7.21
C TYR A 176 9.54 -21.93 -5.90
N THR A 177 10.64 -22.67 -5.80
CA THR A 177 10.99 -23.40 -4.57
C THR A 177 12.50 -23.55 -4.39
N ASN A 178 12.95 -23.51 -3.14
CA ASN A 178 14.29 -23.87 -2.69
C ASN A 178 14.37 -25.30 -2.09
N GLY A 179 13.34 -26.13 -2.34
CA GLY A 179 13.20 -27.47 -1.76
C GLY A 179 12.67 -27.50 -0.32
N LYS A 180 12.70 -26.38 0.41
CA LYS A 180 12.15 -26.26 1.79
C LYS A 180 10.78 -25.61 1.82
N ILE A 181 10.59 -24.55 1.03
CA ILE A 181 9.35 -23.79 0.91
C ILE A 181 8.95 -23.60 -0.55
N VAL A 182 7.67 -23.32 -0.79
CA VAL A 182 7.13 -22.96 -2.11
C VAL A 182 6.57 -21.54 -2.04
N VAL A 183 6.98 -20.70 -2.98
CA VAL A 183 6.64 -19.28 -3.04
C VAL A 183 6.19 -18.89 -4.45
N GLN A 184 5.19 -18.03 -4.56
CA GLN A 184 4.73 -17.49 -5.84
C GLN A 184 5.42 -16.15 -6.11
N LYS A 185 5.94 -15.96 -7.33
CA LYS A 185 6.43 -14.66 -7.77
C LYS A 185 5.26 -13.80 -8.24
N ILE A 186 5.01 -12.71 -7.53
CA ILE A 186 3.95 -11.75 -7.85
C ILE A 186 4.61 -10.41 -8.21
N GLN A 187 4.43 -9.95 -9.44
CA GLN A 187 4.89 -8.63 -9.89
C GLN A 187 3.97 -7.55 -9.29
N ILE A 188 4.55 -6.46 -8.78
CA ILE A 188 3.83 -5.32 -8.20
C ILE A 188 3.81 -4.14 -9.17
N ASP A 189 4.98 -3.83 -9.73
CA ASP A 189 5.21 -2.85 -10.80
C ASP A 189 6.50 -3.23 -11.58
N ASP A 190 6.87 -2.45 -12.61
CA ASP A 190 8.05 -2.73 -13.44
C ASP A 190 9.37 -2.78 -12.65
N SER A 191 9.41 -2.16 -11.47
CA SER A 191 10.57 -2.08 -10.58
C SER A 191 10.47 -2.96 -9.33
N GLN A 192 9.31 -3.55 -9.03
CA GLN A 192 9.07 -4.29 -7.79
C GLN A 192 8.31 -5.60 -7.98
N PHE A 193 8.76 -6.66 -7.32
CA PHE A 193 8.03 -7.93 -7.19
C PHE A 193 8.19 -8.51 -5.77
N ILE A 194 7.36 -9.49 -5.43
CA ILE A 194 7.41 -10.21 -4.15
C ILE A 194 7.46 -11.72 -4.38
N LEU A 195 7.99 -12.44 -3.39
CA LEU A 195 7.80 -13.87 -3.21
C LEU A 195 6.82 -14.10 -2.06
N ALA A 196 5.63 -14.62 -2.37
CA ALA A 196 4.58 -14.89 -1.40
C ALA A 196 4.52 -16.39 -1.06
N GLN A 197 4.67 -16.75 0.22
CA GLN A 197 4.49 -18.13 0.68
C GLN A 197 3.02 -18.40 0.99
N ALA A 198 2.49 -19.54 0.55
CA ALA A 198 1.13 -19.93 0.87
C ALA A 198 0.92 -20.03 2.39
N GLY A 199 -0.17 -19.45 2.89
CA GLY A 199 -0.49 -19.40 4.33
C GLY A 199 0.20 -18.27 5.12
N SER A 200 1.06 -17.45 4.49
CA SER A 200 1.67 -16.28 5.14
C SER A 200 1.06 -14.97 4.64
N SER A 201 0.59 -14.14 5.58
CA SER A 201 0.15 -12.76 5.29
C SER A 201 1.33 -11.79 5.06
N VAL A 202 2.56 -12.20 5.38
CA VAL A 202 3.80 -11.47 5.11
C VAL A 202 4.50 -12.10 3.91
N PRO A 203 4.91 -11.34 2.88
CA PRO A 203 5.70 -11.88 1.79
C PRO A 203 7.05 -12.38 2.34
N PHE A 204 7.49 -13.56 1.90
CA PHE A 204 8.77 -14.15 2.27
C PHE A 204 9.94 -13.21 1.95
N ALA A 205 9.87 -12.57 0.78
CA ALA A 205 10.83 -11.57 0.33
C ALA A 205 10.18 -10.54 -0.61
N VAL A 206 10.62 -9.28 -0.52
CA VAL A 206 10.21 -8.15 -1.36
C VAL A 206 11.41 -7.64 -2.13
N PHE A 207 11.36 -7.68 -3.46
CA PHE A 207 12.46 -7.34 -4.36
C PHE A 207 12.20 -5.99 -5.02
N LYS A 208 13.12 -5.04 -4.87
CA LYS A 208 13.09 -3.74 -5.57
C LYS A 208 14.33 -3.59 -6.45
N ALA A 209 14.13 -3.24 -7.71
CA ALA A 209 15.19 -3.09 -8.70
C ALA A 209 16.26 -2.07 -8.27
N THR A 210 17.52 -2.39 -8.55
CA THR A 210 18.65 -1.47 -8.37
C THR A 210 19.01 -0.80 -9.70
N SER A 211 20.06 0.03 -9.71
CA SER A 211 20.67 0.55 -10.95
C SER A 211 21.42 -0.52 -11.77
N ARG A 212 21.59 -1.74 -11.24
CA ARG A 212 22.15 -2.88 -11.98
C ARG A 212 21.01 -3.78 -12.47
N LYS A 213 21.03 -4.08 -13.77
CA LYS A 213 20.09 -5.04 -14.39
C LYS A 213 20.13 -6.38 -13.64
N ASP A 214 18.96 -6.95 -13.42
CA ASP A 214 18.71 -8.25 -12.78
C ASP A 214 19.25 -8.39 -11.35
N VAL A 215 19.58 -7.28 -10.68
CA VAL A 215 19.98 -7.21 -9.26
C VAL A 215 19.01 -6.32 -8.47
N PHE A 216 18.60 -6.81 -7.31
CA PHE A 216 17.51 -6.28 -6.49
C PHE A 216 17.97 -6.06 -5.05
N MET A 217 17.51 -4.96 -4.47
CA MET A 217 17.46 -4.77 -3.03
C MET A 217 16.31 -5.62 -2.49
N VAL A 218 16.60 -6.55 -1.58
CA VAL A 218 15.63 -7.48 -1.01
C VAL A 218 15.34 -7.12 0.45
N LYS A 219 14.07 -7.06 0.81
CA LYS A 219 13.61 -7.07 2.21
C LYS A 219 12.99 -8.43 2.54
N LEU A 220 13.50 -9.11 3.55
CA LEU A 220 13.01 -10.39 4.04
C LEU A 220 11.81 -10.20 5.00
N ALA A 221 11.07 -11.28 5.25
CA ALA A 221 9.88 -11.28 6.13
C ALA A 221 10.17 -10.88 7.59
N ASP A 222 11.38 -11.12 8.08
CA ASP A 222 11.88 -10.68 9.40
C ASP A 222 12.22 -9.17 9.46
N GLY A 223 12.20 -8.50 8.31
CA GLY A 223 12.53 -7.08 8.15
C GLY A 223 13.97 -6.80 7.70
N ASN A 224 14.85 -7.81 7.65
CA ASN A 224 16.25 -7.64 7.25
C ASN A 224 16.39 -7.28 5.77
N MET A 225 17.42 -6.48 5.47
CA MET A 225 17.75 -6.04 4.12
C MET A 225 18.96 -6.81 3.58
N THR A 226 18.87 -7.31 2.35
CA THR A 226 19.97 -8.01 1.66
C THR A 226 19.90 -7.80 0.14
N THR A 227 20.74 -8.50 -0.63
CA THR A 227 20.73 -8.51 -2.10
C THR A 227 20.10 -9.79 -2.64
N GLY A 228 19.43 -9.69 -3.78
CA GLY A 228 19.00 -10.83 -4.58
C GLY A 228 19.15 -10.54 -6.07
N TYR A 229 19.17 -11.57 -6.90
CA TYR A 229 19.43 -11.47 -8.34
C TYR A 229 18.83 -12.65 -9.10
N PHE A 230 18.73 -12.52 -10.42
CA PHE A 230 18.41 -13.68 -11.27
C PHE A 230 19.70 -14.38 -11.72
N GLU A 231 19.78 -15.70 -11.53
CA GLU A 231 20.91 -16.54 -11.95
C GLU A 231 20.34 -17.73 -12.76
N ASN A 232 20.61 -17.76 -14.06
CA ASN A 232 20.05 -18.74 -15.01
C ASN A 232 18.51 -18.86 -15.00
N GLY A 233 17.80 -17.77 -14.71
CA GLY A 233 16.34 -17.72 -14.60
C GLY A 233 15.77 -18.08 -13.22
N ASN A 234 16.60 -18.63 -12.33
CA ASN A 234 16.27 -18.84 -10.92
C ASN A 234 16.39 -17.52 -10.15
N ILE A 235 15.72 -17.42 -9.01
CA ILE A 235 15.79 -16.25 -8.12
C ILE A 235 16.72 -16.61 -6.98
N VAL A 236 17.80 -15.85 -6.80
CA VAL A 236 18.77 -16.05 -5.73
C VAL A 236 18.63 -14.93 -4.71
N ILE A 237 18.71 -15.28 -3.43
CA ILE A 237 18.82 -14.33 -2.31
C ILE A 237 20.09 -14.67 -1.54
N ASP A 238 20.94 -13.67 -1.28
CA ASP A 238 22.09 -13.85 -0.40
C ASP A 238 21.61 -13.69 1.06
N ILE A 239 21.47 -14.78 1.81
CA ILE A 239 21.01 -14.75 3.20
C ILE A 239 22.21 -14.47 4.13
N PRO A 240 22.17 -13.41 4.96
CA PRO A 240 23.26 -13.11 5.90
C PRO A 240 23.31 -14.14 7.04
N GLN A 241 24.52 -14.53 7.42
CA GLN A 241 24.80 -15.47 8.51
C GLN A 241 25.37 -14.76 9.74
N ALA A 242 25.26 -15.40 10.90
CA ALA A 242 25.73 -14.85 12.18
C ALA A 242 27.26 -14.65 12.26
N ASP A 243 28.03 -15.24 11.34
CA ASP A 243 29.48 -15.05 11.21
C ASP A 243 29.87 -13.94 10.21
N GLY A 244 28.88 -13.19 9.70
CA GLY A 244 29.08 -12.12 8.72
C GLY A 244 29.25 -12.57 7.27
N LYS A 245 29.15 -13.88 6.98
CA LYS A 245 29.13 -14.39 5.60
C LYS A 245 27.70 -14.36 5.03
N PHE A 246 27.60 -14.68 3.74
CA PHE A 246 26.33 -14.84 3.04
C PHE A 246 26.21 -16.25 2.45
N THR A 247 25.01 -16.81 2.48
CA THR A 247 24.66 -18.09 1.84
C THR A 247 23.58 -17.86 0.79
N LYS A 248 23.82 -18.30 -0.45
CA LYS A 248 22.80 -18.29 -1.50
C LYS A 248 21.62 -19.20 -1.10
N ASP A 249 20.41 -18.67 -1.06
CA ASP A 249 19.17 -19.44 -1.12
C ASP A 249 18.58 -19.31 -2.54
N VAL A 250 18.34 -20.45 -3.19
CA VAL A 250 18.09 -20.51 -4.65
C VAL A 250 16.69 -21.05 -4.91
N PHE A 251 15.85 -20.18 -5.46
CA PHE A 251 14.46 -20.45 -5.80
C PHE A 251 14.35 -20.80 -7.29
N ILE A 252 14.14 -22.08 -7.56
CA ILE A 252 14.00 -22.65 -8.90
C ILE A 252 12.52 -22.62 -9.31
N GLY A 253 12.24 -22.19 -10.53
CA GLY A 253 10.88 -22.14 -11.08
C GLY A 253 10.29 -23.53 -11.35
N LYS A 254 8.96 -23.65 -11.23
CA LYS A 254 8.14 -24.82 -11.55
C LYS A 254 6.91 -24.42 -12.35
#